data_AF-A0A497T961-F1
#
_entry.id   AF-A0A497T961-F1
#
_cell.length_a   1.000
_cell.length_b   1.000
_cell.length_c   1.000
_cell.angle_alpha   90.00
_cell.angle_beta   90.00
_cell.angle_gamma   90.00
#
_symmetry.space_group_name_H-M   'P 1'
#
loop_
_entity.id
_entity.type
_entity.pdbx_description
1 polymer ?
#
loop_
_entity_poly.entity_id
_entity_poly.type
_entity_poly.pdbx_seq_one_letter_code
_entity_poly.pdbx_strand_id
1 'polypeptide(L)'
;MGFKIKLVPYEKFKADGVKSFMKDLKEDTIILIDAKLSPEEEADIIEKTMKKVSEKFTGIELNSLDLSKQKDVVGRLKNLIIKVVTGKNQGLTIIGPAKIVRKIERNPKELLVYI
;
A
#
# COMPACT_ATOMS: atom_id res chain seq x y z
N MET A 1 2.72 21.24 8.14
CA MET A 1 1.53 20.37 8.08
C MET A 1 2.00 19.03 7.50
N GLY A 2 2.25 18.04 8.36
CA GLY A 2 2.79 16.74 7.95
C GLY A 2 1.65 15.78 7.58
N PHE A 3 1.83 14.99 6.54
CA PHE A 3 0.95 13.84 6.29
C PHE A 3 1.33 12.69 7.22
N LYS A 4 0.38 11.77 7.46
CA LYS A 4 0.59 10.62 8.35
C LYS A 4 0.94 9.39 7.52
N ILE A 5 1.74 8.50 8.09
CA ILE A 5 1.99 7.17 7.52
C ILE A 5 1.44 6.14 8.51
N LYS A 6 0.63 5.20 8.04
CA LYS A 6 0.03 4.13 8.83
C LYS A 6 0.45 2.77 8.28
N LEU A 7 1.09 1.97 9.11
CA LEU A 7 1.40 0.58 8.79
C LEU A 7 0.19 -0.31 9.11
N VAL A 8 -0.17 -1.16 8.15
CA VAL A 8 -1.29 -2.10 8.22
C VAL A 8 -0.75 -3.50 7.94
N PRO A 9 -0.79 -4.42 8.92
CA PRO A 9 -0.45 -5.81 8.68
C PRO A 9 -1.35 -6.41 7.59
N TYR A 10 -0.78 -7.20 6.69
CA TYR A 10 -1.48 -7.84 5.58
C TYR A 10 -2.67 -8.67 6.07
N GLU A 11 -2.52 -9.34 7.21
CA GLU A 11 -3.56 -10.18 7.80
C GLU A 11 -4.78 -9.35 8.20
N LYS A 12 -4.55 -8.13 8.69
CA LYS A 12 -5.61 -7.16 9.01
C LYS A 12 -6.28 -6.64 7.74
N PHE A 13 -5.51 -6.30 6.71
CA PHE A 13 -6.06 -5.95 5.41
C PHE A 13 -6.90 -7.09 4.83
N LYS A 14 -6.43 -8.33 4.92
CA LYS A 14 -7.11 -9.51 4.37
C LYS A 14 -8.42 -9.82 5.10
N ALA A 15 -8.54 -9.47 6.37
CA ALA A 15 -9.77 -9.61 7.16
C ALA A 15 -10.77 -8.47 6.87
N ASP A 16 -10.33 -7.22 6.90
CA ASP A 16 -11.21 -6.04 6.91
C ASP A 16 -11.35 -5.38 5.51
N GLY A 17 -10.46 -5.73 4.59
CA GLY A 17 -10.28 -5.11 3.29
C GLY A 17 -9.98 -3.62 3.38
N VAL A 18 -10.32 -2.90 2.30
CA VAL A 18 -10.20 -1.44 2.14
C VAL A 18 -10.88 -0.65 3.28
N LYS A 19 -11.92 -1.21 3.90
CA LYS A 19 -12.67 -0.52 4.96
C LYS A 19 -11.79 -0.20 6.17
N SER A 20 -10.74 -1.00 6.42
CA SER A 20 -9.81 -0.81 7.54
C SER A 20 -9.02 0.50 7.50
N PHE A 21 -8.85 1.10 6.31
CA PHE A 21 -8.02 2.29 6.13
C PHE A 21 -8.63 3.37 5.24
N MET A 22 -9.85 3.18 4.73
CA MET A 22 -10.53 4.16 3.87
C MET A 22 -10.75 5.52 4.54
N LYS A 23 -11.00 5.54 5.86
CA LYS A 23 -11.11 6.79 6.62
C LYS A 23 -9.77 7.52 6.65
N ASP A 24 -8.69 6.81 6.94
CA ASP A 24 -7.34 7.37 7.00
C ASP A 24 -6.92 7.97 5.64
N LEU A 25 -7.23 7.29 4.52
CA LEU A 25 -6.99 7.81 3.16
C LEU A 25 -7.71 9.14 2.89
N LYS A 26 -8.93 9.30 3.41
CA LYS A 26 -9.67 10.57 3.28
C LYS A 26 -9.10 11.69 4.17
N GLU A 27 -8.29 11.33 5.16
CA GLU A 27 -7.64 12.22 6.12
C GLU A 27 -6.13 12.36 5.83
N ASP A 28 -5.76 12.35 4.54
CA ASP A 28 -4.40 12.59 4.05
C ASP A 28 -3.34 11.63 4.63
N THR A 29 -3.73 10.40 4.97
CA THR A 29 -2.81 9.36 5.48
C THR A 29 -2.35 8.42 4.37
N ILE A 30 -1.05 8.18 4.28
CA ILE A 30 -0.44 7.15 3.45
C ILE A 30 -0.49 5.81 4.19
N ILE A 31 -0.94 4.77 3.52
CA ILE A 31 -1.05 3.42 4.05
C ILE A 31 0.10 2.57 3.51
N LEU A 32 0.76 1.84 4.41
CA LEU A 32 1.78 0.85 4.10
C LEU A 32 1.26 -0.52 4.51
N ILE A 33 1.18 -1.46 3.56
CA ILE A 33 0.84 -2.86 3.82
C ILE A 33 2.11 -3.70 3.73
N ASP A 34 2.38 -4.50 4.75
CA ASP A 34 3.60 -5.32 4.89
C ASP A 34 3.60 -6.61 4.03
N ALA A 35 3.02 -6.51 2.83
CA ALA A 35 3.03 -7.53 1.80
C ALA A 35 2.95 -6.88 0.42
N LYS A 36 3.39 -7.62 -0.60
CA LYS A 36 2.99 -7.32 -1.99
C LYS A 36 1.58 -7.86 -2.22
N LEU A 37 0.65 -6.97 -2.53
CA LEU A 37 -0.71 -7.36 -2.92
C LEU A 37 -0.73 -8.06 -4.28
N SER A 38 -1.71 -8.94 -4.47
CA SER A 38 -1.99 -9.53 -5.77
C SER A 38 -2.72 -8.51 -6.68
N PRO A 39 -2.66 -8.68 -8.01
CA PRO A 39 -3.39 -7.80 -8.93
C PRO A 39 -4.89 -7.71 -8.63
N GLU A 40 -5.49 -8.79 -8.15
CA GLU A 40 -6.91 -8.85 -7.77
C GLU A 40 -7.20 -8.02 -6.52
N GLU A 41 -6.31 -8.08 -5.52
CA GLU A 41 -6.41 -7.27 -4.30
C GLU A 41 -6.23 -5.77 -4.62
N GLU A 42 -5.28 -5.43 -5.50
CA GLU A 42 -5.10 -4.06 -5.97
C GLU A 42 -6.32 -3.54 -6.73
N ALA A 43 -6.88 -4.35 -7.62
CA ALA A 43 -8.08 -4.01 -8.38
C ALA A 43 -9.28 -3.77 -7.46
N ASP A 44 -9.48 -4.61 -6.44
CA ASP A 44 -10.53 -4.43 -5.43
C ASP A 44 -10.37 -3.12 -4.64
N ILE A 45 -9.12 -2.77 -4.29
CA ILE A 45 -8.82 -1.48 -3.64
C ILE A 45 -9.21 -0.32 -4.55
N ILE A 46 -8.78 -0.35 -5.81
CA ILE A 46 -9.08 0.70 -6.78
C ILE A 46 -10.59 0.83 -6.97
N GLU A 47 -11.29 -0.27 -7.21
CA GLU A 47 -12.74 -0.29 -7.44
C GLU A 47 -13.51 0.29 -6.25
N LYS A 48 -13.23 -0.19 -5.03
CA LYS A 48 -13.90 0.29 -3.80
C LYS A 48 -13.58 1.75 -3.51
N THR A 49 -12.40 2.22 -3.90
CA THR A 49 -11.99 3.62 -3.74
C THR A 49 -12.71 4.51 -4.73
N MET A 50 -12.80 4.11 -6.01
CA MET A 50 -13.49 4.88 -7.05
C MET A 50 -14.96 5.12 -6.71
N LYS A 51 -15.64 4.15 -6.08
CA LYS A 51 -17.01 4.30 -5.54
C LYS A 51 -17.14 5.36 -4.45
N LYS A 52 -16.03 5.84 -3.88
CA LYS A 52 -15.98 6.79 -2.75
C LYS A 52 -15.34 8.14 -3.12
N VAL A 53 -14.95 8.32 -4.38
CA VAL A 53 -14.38 9.56 -4.91
C VAL A 53 -15.41 10.69 -4.78
N SER A 54 -14.92 11.87 -4.43
CA SER A 54 -15.70 13.10 -4.33
C SER A 54 -14.80 14.31 -4.59
N GLU A 55 -15.36 15.51 -4.60
CA GLU A 55 -14.57 16.75 -4.77
C GLU A 55 -13.44 16.90 -3.74
N LYS A 56 -13.64 16.37 -2.52
CA LYS A 56 -12.65 16.42 -1.44
C LYS A 56 -11.66 15.26 -1.48
N PHE A 57 -12.03 14.12 -2.06
CA PHE A 57 -11.21 12.92 -2.13
C PHE A 57 -11.13 12.43 -3.58
N THR A 58 -10.06 12.80 -4.27
CA THR A 58 -9.91 12.61 -5.71
C THR A 58 -9.45 11.22 -6.12
N GLY A 59 -9.33 10.28 -5.17
CA GLY A 59 -8.84 8.92 -5.39
C GLY A 59 -7.48 8.66 -4.74
N ILE A 60 -6.84 7.58 -5.18
CA ILE A 60 -5.57 7.08 -4.62
C ILE A 60 -4.55 6.87 -5.73
N GLU A 61 -3.29 6.84 -5.34
CA GLU A 61 -2.21 6.20 -6.08
C GLU A 61 -1.80 4.95 -5.28
N LEU A 62 -1.54 3.85 -5.98
CA LEU A 62 -1.17 2.56 -5.41
C LEU A 62 0.08 2.03 -6.12
N ASN A 63 1.03 1.52 -5.35
CA ASN A 63 2.18 0.81 -5.93
C ASN A 63 2.67 -0.29 -4.98
N SER A 64 3.06 -1.43 -5.55
CA SER A 64 3.56 -2.58 -4.81
C SER A 64 5.01 -2.88 -5.16
N LEU A 65 5.87 -2.85 -4.15
CA LEU A 65 7.28 -3.15 -4.23
C LEU A 65 7.50 -4.66 -4.03
N ASP A 66 8.09 -5.29 -5.04
CA ASP A 66 8.50 -6.68 -4.98
C ASP A 66 9.91 -6.79 -4.39
N LEU A 67 9.98 -7.11 -3.11
CA LEU A 67 11.24 -7.33 -2.39
C LEU A 67 11.81 -8.74 -2.61
N SER A 68 11.07 -9.60 -3.31
CA SER A 68 11.40 -11.00 -3.53
C SER A 68 12.19 -11.24 -4.83
N LYS A 69 12.55 -10.18 -5.58
CA LYS A 69 13.32 -10.26 -6.84
C LYS A 69 14.78 -10.72 -6.65
N GLN A 70 14.98 -11.90 -6.10
CA GLN A 70 16.22 -12.67 -6.24
C GLN A 70 16.15 -13.47 -7.55
N LYS A 71 17.20 -13.40 -8.36
CA LYS A 71 17.22 -13.98 -9.72
C LYS A 71 17.57 -15.47 -9.74
N ASP A 72 18.19 -15.97 -8.68
CA ASP A 72 18.68 -17.33 -8.53
C ASP A 72 17.62 -18.32 -8.02
N VAL A 73 17.85 -19.61 -8.28
CA VAL A 73 16.91 -20.70 -7.97
C VAL A 73 16.68 -20.84 -6.47
N VAL A 74 17.72 -20.61 -5.65
CA VAL A 74 17.64 -20.69 -4.18
C VAL A 74 16.74 -19.56 -3.63
N GLY A 75 16.91 -18.34 -4.14
CA GLY A 75 16.04 -17.22 -3.81
C GLY A 75 14.56 -17.50 -4.09
N ARG A 76 14.24 -18.09 -5.25
CA ARG A 76 12.85 -18.47 -5.59
C ARG A 76 12.26 -19.51 -4.64
N LEU A 77 13.02 -20.53 -4.27
CA LEU A 77 12.57 -21.55 -3.33
C LEU A 77 12.32 -20.95 -1.93
N LYS A 78 13.22 -20.08 -1.46
CA LYS A 78 13.04 -19.36 -0.20
C LYS A 78 11.76 -18.52 -0.20
N ASN A 79 11.49 -17.80 -1.29
CA ASN A 79 10.27 -17.01 -1.42
C ASN A 79 9.01 -17.87 -1.38
N LEU A 80 9.05 -19.05 -2.00
CA LEU A 80 7.94 -20.01 -1.97
C LEU A 80 7.67 -20.49 -0.54
N ILE A 81 8.72 -20.86 0.20
CA ILE A 81 8.63 -21.28 1.61
C ILE A 81 8.04 -20.15 2.46
N ILE A 82 8.55 -18.93 2.32
CA ILE A 82 8.05 -17.76 3.06
C ILE A 82 6.56 -17.55 2.78
N LYS A 83 6.13 -17.62 1.52
CA LYS A 83 4.72 -17.47 1.15
C LYS A 83 3.86 -18.57 1.76
N VAL A 84 4.32 -19.82 1.78
CA VAL A 84 3.58 -20.94 2.40
C VAL A 84 3.45 -20.76 3.92
N VAL A 85 4.52 -20.33 4.59
CA VAL A 85 4.54 -20.18 6.06
C VAL A 85 3.76 -18.95 6.52
N THR A 86 3.94 -17.81 5.84
CA THR A 86 3.35 -16.52 6.26
C THR A 86 2.03 -16.22 5.59
N GLY A 87 1.68 -16.94 4.52
CA GLY A 87 0.48 -16.67 3.73
C GLY A 87 0.52 -15.37 2.91
N LYS A 88 1.64 -14.64 2.89
CA LYS A 88 1.77 -13.35 2.20
C LYS A 88 2.95 -13.30 1.24
N ASN A 89 2.81 -12.51 0.19
CA ASN A 89 3.92 -12.30 -0.75
C ASN A 89 4.92 -11.32 -0.14
N GLN A 90 6.21 -11.64 -0.24
CA GLN A 90 7.27 -10.74 0.20
C GLN A 90 7.23 -9.42 -0.58
N GLY A 91 7.08 -8.33 0.13
CA GLY A 91 7.02 -7.01 -0.47
C GLY A 91 6.38 -5.99 0.44
N LEU A 92 6.13 -4.81 -0.13
CA LEU A 92 5.49 -3.69 0.54
C LEU A 92 4.53 -3.03 -0.45
N THR A 93 3.28 -2.83 -0.08
CA THR A 93 2.33 -2.05 -0.88
C THR A 93 2.11 -0.69 -0.23
N ILE A 94 2.19 0.36 -1.04
CA ILE A 94 2.00 1.75 -0.65
C ILE A 94 0.72 2.25 -1.29
N ILE A 95 -0.16 2.85 -0.50
CA ILE A 95 -1.42 3.42 -0.96
C ILE A 95 -1.54 4.82 -0.39
N GLY A 96 -1.60 5.83 -1.25
CA GLY A 96 -1.66 7.22 -0.82
C GLY A 96 -2.82 7.97 -1.48
N PRO A 97 -3.37 9.01 -0.85
CA PRO A 97 -4.33 9.90 -1.50
C PRO A 97 -3.66 10.60 -2.67
N ALA A 98 -4.29 10.61 -3.86
CA ALA A 98 -3.61 11.05 -5.08
C ALA A 98 -3.09 12.49 -5.00
N LYS A 99 -3.80 13.37 -4.30
CA LYS A 99 -3.38 14.74 -4.03
C LYS A 99 -2.07 14.81 -3.24
N ILE A 100 -1.93 13.96 -2.21
CA ILE A 100 -0.75 13.91 -1.35
C ILE A 100 0.44 13.30 -2.11
N VAL A 101 0.22 12.19 -2.82
CA VAL A 101 1.28 11.54 -3.61
C VAL A 101 1.83 12.49 -4.68
N ARG A 102 0.96 13.14 -5.47
CA ARG A 102 1.38 14.14 -6.47
C ARG A 102 2.11 15.33 -5.85
N LYS A 103 1.74 15.73 -4.64
CA LYS A 103 2.45 16.80 -3.91
C LYS A 103 3.88 16.37 -3.56
N ILE A 104 4.06 15.14 -3.07
CA ILE A 104 5.37 14.56 -2.74
C ILE A 104 6.22 14.39 -4.00
N GLU A 105 5.65 13.89 -5.11
CA GLU A 105 6.37 13.76 -6.38
C GLU A 105 6.89 15.11 -6.90
N ARG A 106 6.10 16.18 -6.76
CA ARG A 106 6.50 17.55 -7.13
C ARG A 106 7.57 18.13 -6.20
N ASN A 107 7.51 17.80 -4.91
CA ASN A 107 8.48 18.26 -3.93
C ASN A 107 8.77 17.15 -2.90
N PRO A 108 9.79 16.31 -3.14
CA PRO A 108 10.13 15.19 -2.25
C PRO A 108 10.46 15.61 -0.82
N LYS A 109 10.84 16.89 -0.58
CA LYS A 109 11.07 17.44 0.76
C LYS A 109 9.79 17.51 1.61
N GLU A 110 8.62 17.35 1.01
CA GLU A 110 7.37 17.21 1.75
C GLU A 110 7.34 15.90 2.56
N LEU A 111 8.12 14.88 2.17
CA LEU A 111 8.22 13.58 2.87
C LEU A 111 9.21 13.55 4.02
N LEU A 112 9.67 14.72 4.50
CA LEU A 112 10.64 14.79 5.59
C LEU A 112 10.11 14.12 6.87
N VAL A 113 10.55 12.89 7.06
CA VAL A 113 10.54 12.20 8.36
C VAL A 113 11.58 12.93 9.21
N TYR A 114 11.10 13.77 10.14
CA TYR A 114 11.93 14.19 11.26
C TYR A 114 12.10 12.96 12.16
N ILE A 115 13.30 12.39 12.14
CA ILE A 115 13.75 11.39 13.12
C ILE A 115 14.35 12.16 14.30
#